data_AF-A0A3D5CT19-F1
#
_entry.id   AF-A0A3D5CT19-F1
#
_cell.length_a   1.000
_cell.length_b   1.000
_cell.length_c   1.000
_cell.angle_alpha   90.00
_cell.angle_beta   90.00
_cell.angle_gamma   90.00
#
_symmetry.space_group_name_H-M   'P 1'
#
loop_
_entity.id
_entity.type
_entity.pdbx_description
1 polymer ?
#
loop_
_entity_poly.entity_id
_entity_poly.type
_entity_poly.pdbx_seq_one_letter_code
_entity_poly.pdbx_strand_id
1 'polypeptide(L)'
;MNKIHSEKINQHFLTVIEWIPSLLILQFLWLLTSLPLLTIGSASRTVMSTIYHYHKNEEKKIHTLFWQELRHNFLTYRKQDLIVSFYLLLLLIDSRIFLYWGGAWGLILMYASLSILFLSIVMVSYRMLLQLERANEVPLFTAFILFFYQWKNALLHLGGTLLLLLFLFFLGPIYVVLVGGSSLLYLQTFLFFGRKEIKSPSKV
;
A
#
# COMPACT_ATOMS: atom_id res chain seq x y z
N MET A 1 -35.36 6.11 -5.37
CA MET A 1 -34.06 5.41 -5.56
C MET A 1 -32.83 6.34 -5.51
N ASN A 2 -32.93 7.62 -5.91
CA ASN A 2 -31.78 8.57 -5.87
C ASN A 2 -31.33 9.04 -4.47
N LYS A 3 -32.24 9.15 -3.49
CA LYS A 3 -31.91 9.69 -2.15
C LYS A 3 -30.96 8.78 -1.35
N ILE A 4 -31.23 7.48 -1.33
CA ILE A 4 -30.42 6.46 -0.61
C ILE A 4 -29.02 6.33 -1.23
N HIS A 5 -28.91 6.46 -2.56
CA HIS A 5 -27.62 6.44 -3.24
C HIS A 5 -26.80 7.70 -2.93
N SER A 6 -27.45 8.87 -2.92
CA SER A 6 -26.82 10.14 -2.55
C SER A 6 -26.35 10.15 -1.10
N GLU A 7 -27.13 9.60 -0.17
CA GLU A 7 -26.76 9.52 1.26
C GLU A 7 -25.55 8.59 1.47
N LYS A 8 -25.50 7.43 0.78
CA LYS A 8 -24.34 6.53 0.84
C LYS A 8 -23.06 7.17 0.30
N ILE A 9 -23.14 7.89 -0.82
CA ILE A 9 -21.98 8.60 -1.39
C ILE A 9 -21.50 9.69 -0.42
N ASN A 10 -22.43 10.44 0.18
CA ASN A 10 -22.09 11.50 1.11
C ASN A 10 -21.43 10.95 2.39
N GLN A 11 -21.94 9.84 2.92
CA GLN A 11 -21.32 9.13 4.04
C GLN A 11 -19.90 8.66 3.70
N HIS A 12 -19.69 8.04 2.52
CA HIS A 12 -18.35 7.62 2.09
C HIS A 12 -17.41 8.82 1.95
N PHE A 13 -17.89 9.94 1.42
CA PHE A 13 -17.10 11.15 1.26
C PHE A 13 -16.70 11.76 2.60
N LEU A 14 -17.63 11.81 3.56
CA LEU A 14 -17.36 12.25 4.93
C LEU A 14 -16.33 11.35 5.61
N THR A 15 -16.47 10.02 5.49
CA THR A 15 -15.47 9.09 6.02
C THR A 15 -14.08 9.34 5.42
N VAL A 16 -13.99 9.56 4.10
CA VAL A 16 -12.69 9.87 3.46
C VAL A 16 -12.08 11.18 3.99
N ILE A 17 -12.90 12.21 4.20
CA ILE A 17 -12.44 13.50 4.75
C ILE A 17 -11.94 13.34 6.18
N GLU A 18 -12.65 12.57 7.02
CA GLU A 18 -12.27 12.28 8.40
C GLU A 18 -10.93 11.53 8.49
N TRP A 19 -10.56 10.80 7.45
CA TRP A 19 -9.26 10.14 7.36
C TRP A 19 -8.11 11.06 7.00
N ILE A 20 -8.34 12.25 6.43
CA ILE A 20 -7.25 13.15 5.97
C ILE A 20 -6.26 13.48 7.10
N PRO A 21 -6.68 13.92 8.32
CA PRO A 21 -5.76 14.19 9.42
C PRO A 21 -4.99 12.94 9.87
N SER A 22 -5.66 11.79 9.91
CA SER A 22 -5.09 10.49 10.26
C SER A 22 -4.03 10.05 9.25
N LEU A 23 -4.27 10.26 7.96
CA LEU A 23 -3.33 9.96 6.88
C LEU A 23 -2.10 10.86 6.91
N LEU A 24 -2.23 12.12 7.32
CA LEU A 24 -1.09 13.03 7.52
C LEU A 24 -0.20 12.55 8.67
N ILE A 25 -0.79 12.17 9.80
CA ILE A 25 -0.05 11.61 10.94
C ILE A 25 0.64 10.31 10.54
N LEU A 26 -0.09 9.41 9.87
CA LEU A 26 0.47 8.15 9.37
C LEU A 26 1.57 8.38 8.35
N GLN A 27 1.46 9.39 7.48
CA GLN A 27 2.53 9.73 6.54
C GLN A 27 3.79 10.17 7.29
N PHE A 28 3.66 11.07 8.27
CA PHE A 28 4.81 11.53 9.04
C PHE A 28 5.50 10.38 9.78
N LEU A 29 4.72 9.51 10.43
CA LEU A 29 5.22 8.33 11.12
C LEU A 29 5.86 7.33 10.15
N TRP A 30 5.24 7.10 8.99
CA TRP A 30 5.78 6.25 7.94
C TRP A 30 7.10 6.81 7.41
N LEU A 31 7.18 8.10 7.08
CA LEU A 31 8.41 8.75 6.64
C LEU A 31 9.53 8.59 7.68
N LEU A 32 9.26 8.94 8.93
CA LEU A 32 10.23 8.84 10.03
C LEU A 32 10.76 7.41 10.19
N THR A 33 9.87 6.41 10.12
CA THR A 33 10.23 5.00 10.29
C THR A 33 10.74 4.33 9.03
N SER A 34 10.55 4.93 7.86
CA SER A 34 11.08 4.48 6.57
C SER A 34 12.43 5.10 6.20
N LEU A 35 12.94 6.04 7.02
CA LEU A 35 14.25 6.68 6.82
C LEU A 35 15.38 5.66 6.64
N PRO A 36 15.48 4.58 7.45
CA PRO A 36 16.24 3.42 7.02
C PRO A 36 15.48 2.81 5.82
N LEU A 37 16.02 2.92 4.60
CA LEU A 37 15.37 2.35 3.41
C LEU A 37 15.03 0.85 3.56
N LEU A 38 15.71 0.18 4.50
CA LEU A 38 15.52 -1.22 4.88
C LEU A 38 14.26 -1.48 5.74
N THR A 39 13.64 -0.46 6.32
CA THR A 39 12.44 -0.57 7.17
C THR A 39 11.16 -0.15 6.47
N ILE A 40 11.22 0.21 5.18
CA ILE A 40 10.05 0.54 4.36
C ILE A 40 9.00 -0.56 4.41
N GLY A 41 9.41 -1.84 4.36
CA GLY A 41 8.51 -2.98 4.43
C GLY A 41 7.73 -3.04 5.75
N SER A 42 8.44 -2.95 6.88
CA SER A 42 7.82 -2.98 8.21
C SER A 42 6.95 -1.76 8.47
N ALA A 43 7.41 -0.57 8.08
CA ALA A 43 6.64 0.68 8.20
C ALA A 43 5.34 0.61 7.38
N SER A 44 5.42 0.10 6.15
CA SER A 44 4.23 -0.02 5.28
C SER A 44 3.22 -1.03 5.83
N ARG A 45 3.70 -2.19 6.32
CA ARG A 45 2.86 -3.19 6.98
C ARG A 45 2.18 -2.61 8.23
N THR A 46 2.89 -1.82 9.02
CA THR A 46 2.35 -1.13 10.21
C THR A 46 1.30 -0.10 9.86
N VAL A 47 1.47 0.68 8.79
CA VAL A 47 0.42 1.59 8.33
C VAL A 47 -0.83 0.80 7.94
N MET A 48 -0.68 -0.27 7.15
CA MET A 48 -1.81 -1.12 6.75
C MET A 48 -2.52 -1.77 7.95
N SER A 49 -1.76 -2.30 8.92
CA SER A 49 -2.34 -2.91 10.13
C SER A 49 -3.00 -1.87 11.02
N THR A 50 -2.41 -0.67 11.16
CA THR A 50 -3.02 0.44 11.90
C THR A 50 -4.32 0.88 11.26
N ILE A 51 -4.37 1.02 9.92
CA ILE A 51 -5.59 1.38 9.19
C ILE A 51 -6.68 0.33 9.42
N TYR A 52 -6.35 -0.95 9.24
CA TYR A 52 -7.29 -2.05 9.42
C TYR A 52 -7.81 -2.15 10.86
N HIS A 53 -6.92 -2.08 11.85
CA HIS A 53 -7.31 -2.19 13.26
C HIS A 53 -8.01 -0.95 13.78
N TYR A 54 -7.69 0.25 13.28
CA TYR A 54 -8.42 1.47 13.63
C TYR A 54 -9.85 1.46 13.08
N HIS A 55 -10.06 0.90 11.88
CA HIS A 55 -11.41 0.70 11.35
C HIS A 55 -12.24 -0.29 12.19
N LYS A 56 -11.56 -1.26 12.81
CA LYS A 56 -12.21 -2.32 13.61
C LYS A 56 -12.36 -1.97 15.11
N ASN A 57 -11.54 -1.07 15.64
CA ASN A 57 -11.50 -0.68 17.05
C ASN A 57 -11.50 0.85 17.17
N GLU A 58 -12.65 1.44 17.50
CA GLU A 58 -12.80 2.90 17.63
C GLU A 58 -12.03 3.53 18.81
N GLU A 59 -11.56 2.75 19.77
CA GLU A 59 -11.11 3.28 21.08
C GLU A 59 -9.61 3.64 21.18
N LYS A 60 -8.74 3.15 20.28
CA LYS A 60 -7.28 3.37 20.40
C LYS A 60 -6.79 4.54 19.54
N LYS A 61 -6.01 5.45 20.13
CA LYS A 61 -5.35 6.55 19.39
C LYS A 61 -4.41 5.97 18.32
N ILE A 62 -4.49 6.48 17.09
CA ILE A 62 -3.74 6.00 15.91
C ILE A 62 -2.24 5.87 16.17
N HIS A 63 -1.62 6.84 16.84
CA HIS A 63 -0.18 6.80 17.10
C HIS A 63 0.22 5.68 18.08
N THR A 64 -0.58 5.42 19.11
CA THR A 64 -0.29 4.33 20.06
C THR A 64 -0.36 2.97 19.39
N LEU A 65 -1.37 2.80 18.53
CA LEU A 65 -1.55 1.59 17.74
C LEU A 65 -0.38 1.40 16.76
N PHE A 66 0.04 2.48 16.08
CA PHE A 66 1.18 2.44 15.16
C PHE A 66 2.47 1.97 15.83
N TRP A 67 2.84 2.50 16.99
CA TRP A 67 4.07 2.10 17.67
C TRP A 67 4.05 0.66 18.18
N GLN A 68 2.88 0.20 18.64
CA GLN A 68 2.68 -1.20 19.05
C GLN A 68 2.88 -2.14 17.85
N GLU A 69 2.23 -1.84 16.74
CA GLU A 69 2.30 -2.61 15.49
C GLU A 69 3.69 -2.56 14.85
N LEU A 70 4.38 -1.41 14.90
CA LEU A 70 5.75 -1.26 14.40
C LEU A 70 6.72 -2.21 15.11
N ARG A 71 6.66 -2.27 16.44
CA ARG A 71 7.55 -3.14 17.21
C ARG A 71 7.31 -4.61 16.88
N HIS A 72 6.05 -5.01 16.74
CA HIS A 72 5.71 -6.38 16.36
C HIS A 72 6.18 -6.70 14.93
N ASN A 73 5.79 -5.88 13.95
CA ASN A 73 6.12 -6.11 12.54
C ASN A 73 7.63 -6.07 12.27
N PHE A 74 8.36 -5.16 12.91
CA PHE A 74 9.80 -5.05 12.75
C PHE A 74 10.53 -6.28 13.27
N LEU A 75 10.09 -6.88 14.39
CA LEU A 75 10.73 -8.08 14.93
C LEU A 75 10.37 -9.34 14.12
N THR A 76 9.11 -9.47 13.71
CA THR A 76 8.60 -10.65 13.01
C THR A 76 9.13 -10.72 11.57
N TYR A 77 9.11 -9.61 10.82
CA TYR A 77 9.34 -9.62 9.37
C TYR A 77 10.68 -9.04 8.91
N ARG A 78 11.58 -8.68 9.84
CA ARG A 78 12.86 -8.01 9.53
C ARG A 78 13.62 -8.64 8.37
N LYS A 79 13.80 -9.96 8.41
CA LYS A 79 14.59 -10.70 7.41
C LYS A 79 13.93 -10.63 6.03
N GLN A 80 12.61 -10.78 5.97
CA GLN A 80 11.86 -10.72 4.73
C GLN A 80 11.88 -9.31 4.15
N ASP A 81 11.69 -8.29 5.00
CA ASP A 81 11.67 -6.90 4.59
C ASP A 81 13.07 -6.45 4.09
N LEU A 82 14.16 -6.96 4.67
CA LEU A 82 15.52 -6.72 4.17
C LEU A 82 15.72 -7.28 2.75
N ILE A 83 15.32 -8.53 2.51
CA ILE A 83 15.46 -9.18 1.19
C ILE A 83 14.66 -8.43 0.14
N VAL A 84 13.41 -8.09 0.45
CA VAL A 84 12.53 -7.33 -0.47
C VAL A 84 13.09 -5.94 -0.74
N SER A 85 13.56 -5.24 0.29
CA SER A 85 14.14 -3.89 0.13
C SER A 85 15.39 -3.93 -0.76
N PHE A 86 16.26 -4.93 -0.58
CA PHE A 86 17.44 -5.11 -1.44
C PHE A 86 17.06 -5.40 -2.89
N TYR A 87 16.08 -6.29 -3.11
CA TYR A 87 15.55 -6.60 -4.44
C TYR A 87 14.98 -5.35 -5.14
N LEU A 88 14.16 -4.55 -4.44
CA LEU A 88 13.60 -3.32 -5.00
C LEU A 88 14.69 -2.28 -5.31
N LEU A 89 15.71 -2.19 -4.46
CA LEU A 89 16.85 -1.29 -4.67
C LEU A 89 17.67 -1.70 -5.89
N LEU A 90 17.90 -3.00 -6.11
CA LEU A 90 18.57 -3.50 -7.31
C LEU A 90 17.81 -3.15 -8.58
N LEU A 91 16.49 -3.37 -8.62
CA LEU A 91 15.67 -2.98 -9.78
C LEU A 91 15.73 -1.47 -10.05
N LEU A 92 15.79 -0.66 -8.99
CA LEU A 92 15.93 0.78 -9.12
C LEU A 92 17.32 1.16 -9.67
N ILE A 93 18.39 0.50 -9.24
CA ILE A 93 19.74 0.68 -9.80
C ILE A 93 19.78 0.25 -11.27
N ASP A 94 19.22 -0.91 -11.61
CA ASP A 94 19.15 -1.43 -12.98
C ASP A 94 18.47 -0.40 -13.90
N SER A 95 17.36 0.20 -13.47
CA SER A 95 16.68 1.24 -14.22
C SER A 95 17.59 2.45 -14.53
N ARG A 96 18.47 2.82 -13.60
CA ARG A 96 19.43 3.92 -13.80
C ARG A 96 20.55 3.50 -14.74
N ILE A 97 21.06 2.28 -14.62
CA ILE A 97 22.08 1.74 -15.51
C ILE A 97 21.56 1.71 -16.96
N PHE A 98 20.34 1.22 -17.17
CA PHE A 98 19.73 1.17 -18.51
C PHE A 98 19.48 2.56 -19.10
N LEU A 99 19.13 3.54 -18.25
CA LEU A 99 19.06 4.94 -18.68
C LEU A 99 20.43 5.46 -19.14
N TYR A 100 21.50 5.16 -18.39
CA TYR A 100 22.87 5.57 -18.75
C TYR A 100 23.40 4.90 -20.02
N TRP A 101 23.03 3.64 -20.28
CA TRP A 101 23.38 2.97 -21.55
C TRP A 101 22.84 3.71 -22.78
N GLY A 102 21.73 4.43 -22.64
CA GLY A 102 21.14 5.22 -23.70
C GLY A 102 20.61 4.38 -24.87
N GLY A 103 20.17 5.08 -25.92
CA GLY A 103 19.58 4.45 -27.11
C GLY A 103 18.20 3.80 -26.86
N ALA A 104 17.63 3.25 -27.93
CA ALA A 104 16.29 2.66 -27.87
C ALA A 104 16.22 1.45 -26.93
N TRP A 105 17.23 0.57 -26.97
CA TRP A 105 17.29 -0.61 -26.11
C TRP A 105 17.46 -0.26 -24.62
N GLY A 106 18.28 0.74 -24.29
CA GLY A 106 18.42 1.22 -22.93
C GLY A 106 17.11 1.77 -22.37
N LEU A 107 16.37 2.55 -23.16
CA LEU A 107 15.05 3.04 -22.77
C LEU A 107 14.03 1.91 -22.58
N ILE A 108 13.97 0.94 -23.49
CA ILE A 108 13.07 -0.23 -23.36
C ILE A 108 13.35 -0.99 -22.06
N LEU A 109 14.63 -1.27 -21.77
CA LEU A 109 15.04 -1.97 -20.54
C LEU A 109 14.76 -1.13 -19.29
N MET A 110 14.97 0.19 -19.34
CA MET A 110 14.60 1.09 -18.25
C MET A 110 13.10 1.00 -17.96
N TYR A 111 12.23 1.17 -18.95
CA TYR A 111 10.78 1.09 -18.74
C TYR A 111 10.33 -0.31 -18.30
N ALA A 112 10.94 -1.37 -18.82
CA ALA A 112 10.69 -2.74 -18.37
C ALA A 112 11.04 -2.92 -16.88
N SER A 113 12.22 -2.46 -16.45
CA SER A 113 12.66 -2.53 -15.05
C SER A 113 11.76 -1.72 -14.12
N LEU A 114 11.33 -0.51 -14.52
CA LEU A 114 10.38 0.30 -13.76
C LEU A 114 8.99 -0.37 -13.67
N SER A 115 8.55 -1.03 -14.74
CA SER A 115 7.28 -1.77 -14.75
C SER A 115 7.33 -2.97 -13.80
N ILE A 116 8.45 -3.70 -13.78
CA ILE A 116 8.69 -4.80 -12.84
C ILE A 116 8.73 -4.25 -11.41
N LEU A 117 9.46 -3.17 -11.15
CA LEU A 117 9.53 -2.51 -9.84
C LEU A 117 8.12 -2.13 -9.35
N PHE A 118 7.32 -1.47 -10.19
CA PHE A 118 5.96 -1.09 -9.86
C PHE A 118 5.09 -2.30 -9.53
N LEU A 119 5.13 -3.33 -10.36
CA LEU A 119 4.41 -4.59 -10.13
C LEU A 119 4.83 -5.24 -8.80
N SER A 120 6.14 -5.28 -8.52
CA SER A 120 6.68 -5.85 -7.28
C SER A 120 6.22 -5.09 -6.04
N ILE A 121 6.18 -3.76 -6.07
CA ILE A 121 5.68 -2.93 -4.95
C ILE A 121 4.21 -3.25 -4.67
N VAL A 122 3.36 -3.31 -5.71
CA VAL A 122 1.94 -3.62 -5.55
C VAL A 122 1.74 -5.06 -5.06
N MET A 123 2.50 -6.02 -5.59
CA MET A 123 2.43 -7.41 -5.15
C MET A 123 2.89 -7.60 -3.69
N VAL A 124 3.97 -6.93 -3.29
CA VAL A 124 4.45 -6.95 -1.89
C VAL A 124 3.41 -6.34 -0.95
N SER A 125 2.79 -5.23 -1.36
CA SER A 125 1.69 -4.60 -0.62
C SER A 125 0.50 -5.55 -0.47
N TYR A 126 0.12 -6.25 -1.55
CA TYR A 126 -0.94 -7.27 -1.52
C TYR A 126 -0.59 -8.44 -0.59
N ARG A 127 0.67 -8.89 -0.61
CA ARG A 127 1.17 -9.92 0.31
C ARG A 127 1.05 -9.48 1.78
N MET A 128 1.39 -8.23 2.10
CA MET A 128 1.25 -7.69 3.46
C MET A 128 -0.21 -7.74 3.94
N LEU A 129 -1.16 -7.42 3.05
CA LEU A 129 -2.60 -7.51 3.36
C LEU A 129 -3.06 -8.96 3.57
N LEU A 130 -2.56 -9.90 2.78
CA LEU A 130 -2.81 -11.33 3.00
C LEU A 130 -2.24 -11.84 4.33
N GLN A 131 -1.06 -11.36 4.74
CA GLN A 131 -0.47 -11.69 6.05
C GLN A 131 -1.34 -11.18 7.19
N LEU A 132 -1.87 -9.96 7.06
CA LEU A 132 -2.76 -9.35 8.05
C LEU A 132 -4.08 -10.11 8.21
N GLU A 133 -4.65 -10.60 7.11
CA GLU A 133 -5.89 -11.38 7.16
C GLU A 133 -5.69 -12.80 7.70
N ARG A 134 -4.64 -13.49 7.24
CA ARG A 134 -4.48 -14.94 7.47
C ARG A 134 -3.68 -15.29 8.73
N ALA A 135 -3.25 -14.28 9.50
CA ALA A 135 -2.44 -14.40 10.72
C ALA A 135 -1.22 -15.34 10.59
N ASN A 136 -0.69 -15.48 9.37
CA ASN A 136 0.36 -16.44 9.01
C ASN A 136 1.41 -15.79 8.10
N GLU A 137 2.61 -16.36 8.09
CA GLU A 137 3.64 -16.01 7.11
C GLU A 137 3.25 -16.50 5.72
N VAL A 138 2.67 -15.61 4.91
CA VAL A 138 2.37 -15.91 3.50
C VAL A 138 3.66 -15.86 2.68
N PRO A 139 4.06 -16.94 1.99
CA PRO A 139 5.19 -16.93 1.07
C PRO A 139 4.94 -15.99 -0.11
N LEU A 140 6.01 -15.40 -0.65
CA LEU A 140 5.91 -14.47 -1.78
C LEU A 140 5.31 -15.15 -3.02
N PHE A 141 5.68 -16.40 -3.28
CA PHE A 141 5.16 -17.18 -4.39
C PHE A 141 3.65 -17.45 -4.28
N THR A 142 3.14 -17.73 -3.08
CA THR A 142 1.70 -17.91 -2.85
C THR A 142 0.94 -16.61 -3.09
N ALA A 143 1.48 -15.47 -2.63
CA ALA A 143 0.89 -14.17 -2.89
C ALA A 143 0.88 -13.84 -4.39
N PHE A 144 1.96 -14.17 -5.12
CA PHE A 144 2.04 -14.02 -6.57
C PHE A 144 0.93 -14.80 -7.28
N ILE A 145 0.77 -16.10 -6.98
CA ILE A 145 -0.27 -16.93 -7.57
C ILE A 145 -1.66 -16.35 -7.27
N LEU A 146 -1.94 -16.01 -6.01
CA LEU A 146 -3.24 -15.48 -5.61
C LEU A 146 -3.56 -14.13 -6.27
N PHE A 147 -2.55 -13.27 -6.43
CA PHE A 147 -2.69 -11.97 -7.07
C PHE A 147 -3.11 -12.13 -8.53
N PHE A 148 -2.41 -12.96 -9.30
CA PHE A 148 -2.73 -13.19 -10.71
C PHE A 148 -3.95 -14.08 -10.94
N TYR A 149 -4.22 -15.03 -10.04
CA TYR A 149 -5.43 -15.84 -10.08
C TYR A 149 -6.69 -14.96 -9.99
N GLN A 150 -6.64 -13.90 -9.18
CA GLN A 150 -7.69 -12.88 -9.08
C GLN A 150 -7.37 -11.67 -9.96
N TRP A 151 -7.18 -11.89 -11.27
CA TRP A 151 -6.73 -10.85 -12.22
C TRP A 151 -7.52 -9.53 -12.17
N LYS A 152 -8.85 -9.59 -11.94
CA LYS A 152 -9.69 -8.38 -11.77
C LYS A 152 -9.28 -7.56 -10.54
N ASN A 153 -8.92 -8.22 -9.44
CA ASN A 153 -8.44 -7.57 -8.23
C ASN A 153 -7.03 -7.01 -8.46
N ALA A 154 -6.15 -7.79 -9.09
CA ALA A 154 -4.82 -7.31 -9.47
C ALA A 154 -4.88 -6.03 -10.31
N LEU A 155 -5.75 -5.98 -11.32
CA LEU A 155 -5.95 -4.78 -12.14
C LEU A 155 -6.45 -3.58 -11.33
N LEU A 156 -7.30 -3.80 -10.34
CA LEU A 156 -7.77 -2.72 -9.47
C LEU A 156 -6.67 -2.20 -8.55
N HIS A 157 -5.88 -3.10 -7.97
CA HIS A 157 -4.73 -2.70 -7.16
C HIS A 157 -3.68 -1.96 -7.99
N LEU A 158 -3.38 -2.44 -9.20
CA LEU A 158 -2.44 -1.79 -10.13
C LEU A 158 -2.99 -0.45 -10.62
N GLY A 159 -4.18 -0.46 -11.22
CA GLY A 159 -4.81 0.71 -11.81
C GLY A 159 -5.16 1.77 -10.78
N GLY A 160 -5.64 1.38 -9.60
CA GLY A 160 -5.91 2.30 -8.49
C GLY A 160 -4.65 2.99 -7.99
N THR A 161 -3.56 2.25 -7.81
CA THR A 161 -2.26 2.82 -7.41
C THR A 161 -1.74 3.79 -8.45
N LEU A 162 -1.81 3.41 -9.73
CA LEU A 162 -1.35 4.26 -10.83
C LEU A 162 -2.19 5.54 -10.94
N LEU A 163 -3.51 5.44 -10.87
CA LEU A 163 -4.42 6.58 -10.91
C LEU A 163 -4.18 7.53 -9.74
N LEU A 164 -4.00 7.01 -8.52
CA LEU A 164 -3.72 7.84 -7.36
C LEU A 164 -2.36 8.54 -7.48
N LEU A 165 -1.32 7.84 -7.95
CA LEU A 165 -0.01 8.44 -8.21
C LEU A 165 -0.10 9.57 -9.25
N LEU A 166 -0.80 9.35 -10.37
CA LEU A 166 -1.00 10.36 -11.40
C LEU A 166 -1.79 11.56 -10.87
N PHE A 167 -2.84 11.31 -10.08
CA PHE A 167 -3.64 12.35 -9.45
C PHE A 167 -2.83 13.21 -8.47
N LEU A 168 -2.04 12.58 -7.60
CA LEU A 168 -1.16 13.30 -6.67
C LEU A 168 -0.06 14.07 -7.41
N PHE A 169 0.52 13.47 -8.45
CA PHE A 169 1.52 14.15 -9.28
C PHE A 169 0.93 15.37 -9.98
N PHE A 170 -0.31 15.29 -10.48
CA PHE A 170 -1.03 16.41 -11.08
C PHE A 170 -1.29 17.55 -10.09
N LEU A 171 -1.66 17.24 -8.84
CA LEU A 171 -1.80 18.25 -7.79
C LEU A 171 -0.47 18.91 -7.40
N GLY A 172 0.64 18.20 -7.59
CA GLY A 172 1.99 18.69 -7.45
C GLY A 172 2.88 17.73 -6.66
N PRO A 173 4.21 17.76 -6.90
CA PRO A 173 5.14 16.80 -6.29
C PRO A 173 5.15 16.87 -4.75
N ILE A 174 4.79 18.00 -4.16
CA ILE A 174 4.72 18.15 -2.71
C ILE A 174 3.63 17.27 -2.08
N TYR A 175 2.52 17.04 -2.77
CA TYR A 175 1.44 16.17 -2.28
C TYR A 175 1.84 14.69 -2.29
N VAL A 176 2.68 14.29 -3.23
CA VAL A 176 3.27 12.94 -3.24
C VAL A 176 4.10 12.70 -1.97
N VAL A 177 4.84 13.70 -1.52
CA VAL A 177 5.64 13.61 -0.28
C VAL A 177 4.76 13.69 0.97
N LEU A 178 3.78 14.61 0.99
CA LEU A 178 2.96 14.91 2.17
C LEU A 178 1.88 13.86 2.49
N VAL A 179 1.38 13.14 1.50
CA VAL A 179 0.31 12.12 1.71
C VAL A 179 0.45 10.89 0.84
N GLY A 180 1.44 10.82 -0.07
CA GLY A 180 1.49 9.75 -1.07
C GLY A 180 1.63 8.35 -0.48
N GLY A 181 2.57 8.14 0.45
CA GLY A 181 2.79 6.83 1.05
C GLY A 181 1.56 6.29 1.77
N SER A 182 1.03 7.06 2.73
CA SER A 182 -0.12 6.67 3.54
C SER A 182 -1.39 6.53 2.71
N SER A 183 -1.63 7.41 1.73
CA SER A 183 -2.81 7.32 0.86
C SER A 183 -2.78 6.10 -0.07
N LEU A 184 -1.62 5.73 -0.60
CA LEU A 184 -1.47 4.51 -1.39
C LEU A 184 -1.73 3.26 -0.53
N LEU A 185 -1.17 3.21 0.68
CA LEU A 185 -1.38 2.10 1.60
C LEU A 185 -2.84 2.02 2.07
N TYR A 186 -3.49 3.16 2.29
CA TYR A 186 -4.92 3.25 2.57
C TYR A 186 -5.76 2.72 1.42
N LEU A 187 -5.50 3.17 0.19
CA LEU A 187 -6.21 2.69 -1.00
C LEU A 187 -6.06 1.17 -1.14
N GLN A 188 -4.85 0.64 -0.96
CA GLN A 188 -4.58 -0.80 -1.02
C GLN A 188 -5.39 -1.57 0.04
N THR A 189 -5.41 -1.07 1.27
CA THR A 189 -6.16 -1.66 2.39
C THR A 189 -7.67 -1.62 2.11
N PHE A 190 -8.18 -0.49 1.63
CA PHE A 190 -9.59 -0.32 1.28
C PHE A 190 -10.04 -1.22 0.13
N LEU A 191 -9.26 -1.31 -0.95
CA LEU A 191 -9.56 -2.18 -2.09
C LEU A 191 -9.61 -3.67 -1.68
N PHE A 192 -8.76 -4.06 -0.73
CA PHE A 192 -8.66 -5.45 -0.25
C PHE A 192 -9.79 -5.82 0.73
N PHE A 193 -10.00 -5.02 1.77
CA PHE A 193 -10.98 -5.32 2.83
C PHE A 193 -12.39 -4.79 2.53
N GLY A 194 -12.52 -3.62 1.90
CA GLY A 194 -13.83 -3.04 1.57
C GLY A 194 -14.66 -3.96 0.67
N ARG A 195 -14.01 -4.77 -0.19
CA ARG A 195 -14.70 -5.80 -0.99
C ARG A 195 -15.18 -7.02 -0.19
N LYS A 196 -14.57 -7.31 0.96
CA LYS A 196 -14.97 -8.43 1.84
C LYS A 196 -16.14 -8.04 2.73
N GLU A 197 -16.19 -6.79 3.19
CA GLU A 197 -17.35 -6.26 3.90
C GLU A 197 -18.58 -6.15 3.00
N ILE A 198 -18.41 -5.78 1.72
CA ILE A 198 -19.50 -5.82 0.71
C ILE A 198 -20.00 -7.27 0.45
N LYS A 199 -19.22 -8.29 0.79
CA LYS A 199 -19.59 -9.71 0.66
C LYS A 199 -20.02 -10.38 1.96
N SER A 200 -19.98 -9.68 3.09
CA SER A 200 -20.67 -10.13 4.30
C SER A 200 -22.08 -9.54 4.26
N PRO A 201 -23.10 -10.27 3.77
CA PRO A 201 -24.46 -9.86 4.10
C PRO A 201 -24.54 -9.80 5.62
N SER A 202 -25.18 -8.75 6.11
CA SER A 202 -25.67 -8.62 7.47
C SER A 202 -25.98 -10.01 8.04
N LYS A 203 -25.24 -10.41 9.07
CA LYS A 203 -25.75 -11.44 9.98
C LYS A 203 -27.01 -10.83 10.60
N VAL A 204 -28.15 -11.26 10.08
CA VAL A 204 -29.43 -11.26 10.80
C VAL A 204 -29.38 -12.43 11.77
#